data_AF-A0A437PVZ0-F1
#
_entry.id   AF-A0A437PVZ0-F1
#
_cell.length_a   1.000
_cell.length_b   1.000
_cell.length_c   1.000
_cell.angle_alpha   90.00
_cell.angle_beta   90.00
_cell.angle_gamma   90.00
#
_symmetry.space_group_name_H-M   'P 1'
#
loop_
_entity.id
_entity.type
_entity.pdbx_description
1 polymer ?
#
loop_
_entity_poly.entity_id
_entity_poly.type
_entity_poly.pdbx_seq_one_letter_code
_entity_poly.pdbx_strand_id
1 'polypeptide(L)'
;MRTHYQLEGTPNSPVLIFSNSLGANYHMWDDLVPHLLPYFQVLRYDTRGHGHSTATDGEYSIELLAKDVIQLADDLGIQKFAFCGLSMGGLIGQYLGIHYGSRLTHLILSNTGAKIGDEARWTERAEKIAEAGTGALADEFMQRWFSDDFISTQKSKIAEMKAMVNRSSDAGYISCCAAIRDADFRKDLPKIFVPTLVITGDEDPVTTVEQAEYLADNIPNSHMYVMIQTKHLCATEKPEEYADKLVDFIVGTSKEERGMHIRRTVLGNAHVDKANSKKNAFNTDFQEFITEYAWGDIWSRPGMNKTDRSKITIAMLIALNRKDELKMHIRAAFNNGLTKDYIKEIIMQASIYCGLPAANEAIHLAEEVFLSL
;
A
#
# COMPACT_ATOMS: atom_id res chain seq x y z
N MET A 1 21.53 -4.40 -5.52
CA MET A 1 20.74 -5.56 -5.97
C MET A 1 19.65 -5.04 -6.90
N ARG A 2 19.28 -5.76 -7.97
CA ARG A 2 18.14 -5.34 -8.81
C ARG A 2 16.85 -5.89 -8.19
N THR A 3 16.06 -5.00 -7.62
CA THR A 3 14.73 -5.31 -7.08
C THR A 3 13.67 -5.06 -8.13
N HIS A 4 12.85 -6.06 -8.44
CA HIS A 4 11.66 -5.87 -9.27
C HIS A 4 10.54 -5.28 -8.42
N TYR A 5 9.90 -4.22 -8.91
CA TYR A 5 8.89 -3.50 -8.15
C TYR A 5 7.83 -2.89 -9.07
N GLN A 6 6.71 -2.51 -8.46
CA GLN A 6 5.60 -1.78 -9.06
C GLN A 6 5.18 -0.66 -8.13
N LEU A 7 5.18 0.58 -8.62
CA LEU A 7 4.73 1.77 -7.90
C LEU A 7 3.48 2.31 -8.59
N GLU A 8 2.37 2.35 -7.85
CA GLU A 8 1.04 2.69 -8.39
C GLU A 8 0.36 3.76 -7.56
N GLY A 9 -0.61 4.44 -8.16
CA GLY A 9 -1.33 5.53 -7.52
C GLY A 9 -0.72 6.89 -7.83
N THR A 10 -1.22 7.90 -7.13
CA THR A 10 -0.91 9.31 -7.44
C THR A 10 0.40 9.76 -6.80
N PRO A 11 1.32 10.41 -7.53
CA PRO A 11 2.66 10.77 -7.02
C PRO A 11 2.69 11.59 -5.73
N ASN A 12 1.64 12.38 -5.45
CA ASN A 12 1.54 13.20 -4.26
C ASN A 12 0.79 12.54 -3.09
N SER A 13 0.34 11.30 -3.26
CA SER A 13 -0.25 10.53 -2.15
C SER A 13 0.86 10.00 -1.22
N PRO A 14 0.60 9.85 0.09
CA PRO A 14 1.53 9.17 1.00
C PRO A 14 1.84 7.76 0.51
N VAL A 15 3.09 7.33 0.67
CA VAL A 15 3.54 6.01 0.20
C VAL A 15 3.21 4.93 1.23
N LEU A 16 2.64 3.83 0.76
CA LEU A 16 2.47 2.58 1.50
C LEU A 16 3.27 1.47 0.79
N ILE A 17 4.29 0.94 1.45
CA ILE A 17 5.11 -0.16 0.93
C ILE A 17 4.58 -1.50 1.45
N PHE A 18 4.44 -2.49 0.57
CA PHE A 18 4.08 -3.86 0.91
C PHE A 18 5.28 -4.82 0.79
N SER A 19 5.44 -5.68 1.79
CA SER A 19 6.43 -6.78 1.80
C SER A 19 5.76 -8.13 1.93
N ASN A 20 6.22 -9.07 1.10
CA ASN A 20 5.52 -10.33 0.82
C ASN A 20 5.79 -11.42 1.87
N SER A 21 4.96 -12.46 1.82
CA SER A 21 5.23 -13.73 2.48
C SER A 21 6.32 -14.54 1.76
N LEU A 22 6.94 -15.48 2.47
CA LEU A 22 7.89 -16.43 1.89
C LEU A 22 7.21 -17.29 0.80
N GLY A 23 7.86 -17.44 -0.35
CA GLY A 23 7.32 -18.18 -1.50
C GLY A 23 6.28 -17.41 -2.32
N ALA A 24 5.97 -16.16 -1.94
CA ALA A 24 5.13 -15.27 -2.70
C ALA A 24 5.94 -14.16 -3.38
N ASN A 25 5.38 -13.62 -4.46
CA ASN A 25 5.87 -12.41 -5.12
C ASN A 25 4.82 -11.30 -4.94
N TYR A 26 5.06 -10.10 -5.46
CA TYR A 26 4.21 -8.96 -5.12
C TYR A 26 2.77 -9.05 -5.66
N HIS A 27 2.49 -9.98 -6.58
CA HIS A 27 1.14 -10.22 -7.12
C HIS A 27 0.16 -10.77 -6.07
N MET A 28 0.65 -11.23 -4.92
CA MET A 28 -0.23 -11.59 -3.78
C MET A 28 -1.12 -10.43 -3.32
N TRP A 29 -0.75 -9.19 -3.65
CA TRP A 29 -1.46 -7.97 -3.29
C TRP A 29 -2.37 -7.42 -4.40
N ASP A 30 -2.43 -8.05 -5.59
CA ASP A 30 -3.11 -7.48 -6.76
C ASP A 30 -4.58 -7.09 -6.49
N ASP A 31 -5.32 -7.92 -5.76
CA ASP A 31 -6.74 -7.66 -5.48
C ASP A 31 -6.94 -6.63 -4.37
N LEU A 32 -5.94 -6.41 -3.51
CA LEU A 32 -5.97 -5.42 -2.43
C LEU A 32 -5.71 -4.01 -2.95
N VAL A 33 -4.72 -3.86 -3.85
CA VAL A 33 -4.21 -2.54 -4.27
C VAL A 33 -5.30 -1.59 -4.79
N PRO A 34 -6.26 -2.00 -5.64
CA PRO A 34 -7.30 -1.09 -6.15
C PRO A 34 -8.10 -0.36 -5.06
N HIS A 35 -8.29 -0.97 -3.88
CA HIS A 35 -8.99 -0.39 -2.75
C HIS A 35 -8.15 0.68 -2.00
N LEU A 36 -6.83 0.67 -2.19
CA LEU A 36 -5.88 1.55 -1.52
C LEU A 36 -5.42 2.73 -2.38
N LEU A 37 -5.47 2.60 -3.71
CA LEU A 37 -5.06 3.65 -4.66
C LEU A 37 -5.76 5.02 -4.48
N PRO A 38 -7.01 5.11 -3.97
CA PRO A 38 -7.58 6.41 -3.64
C PRO A 38 -6.76 7.14 -2.56
N TYR A 39 -6.24 6.41 -1.57
CA TYR A 39 -5.61 6.98 -0.38
C TYR A 39 -4.08 7.06 -0.49
N PHE A 40 -3.45 6.12 -1.17
CA PHE A 40 -2.00 5.94 -1.12
C PHE A 40 -1.37 5.88 -2.51
N GLN A 41 -0.07 6.15 -2.55
CA GLN A 41 0.80 5.64 -3.59
C GLN A 41 1.35 4.31 -3.08
N VAL A 42 1.04 3.21 -3.76
CA VAL A 42 1.35 1.87 -3.28
C VAL A 42 2.61 1.36 -3.96
N LEU A 43 3.63 1.03 -3.16
CA LEU A 43 4.86 0.38 -3.63
C LEU A 43 4.84 -1.09 -3.26
N ARG A 44 5.01 -1.93 -4.27
CA ARG A 44 5.07 -3.38 -4.17
C ARG A 44 6.37 -3.87 -4.78
N TYR A 45 6.98 -4.89 -4.20
CA TYR A 45 8.26 -5.39 -4.69
C TYR A 45 8.41 -6.89 -4.48
N ASP A 46 9.18 -7.53 -5.35
CA ASP A 46 9.59 -8.90 -5.16
C ASP A 46 10.77 -8.92 -4.20
N THR A 47 10.64 -9.66 -3.09
CA THR A 47 11.74 -9.83 -2.15
C THR A 47 12.93 -10.51 -2.84
N ARG A 48 14.15 -10.25 -2.38
CA ARG A 48 15.33 -10.98 -2.84
C ARG A 48 15.06 -12.49 -2.87
N GLY A 49 15.45 -13.15 -3.97
CA GLY A 49 15.18 -14.58 -4.16
C GLY A 49 13.75 -14.93 -4.56
N HIS A 50 12.87 -13.95 -4.80
CA HIS A 50 11.47 -14.18 -5.20
C HIS A 50 11.14 -13.46 -6.51
N GLY A 51 10.13 -13.98 -7.22
CA GLY A 51 9.61 -13.39 -8.45
C GLY A 51 10.71 -13.06 -9.47
N HIS A 52 10.76 -11.80 -9.90
CA HIS A 52 11.78 -11.32 -10.85
C HIS A 52 12.93 -10.55 -10.20
N SER A 53 12.98 -10.51 -8.86
CA SER A 53 14.11 -9.95 -8.12
C SER A 53 15.31 -10.89 -8.15
N THR A 54 16.52 -10.32 -8.12
CA THR A 54 17.75 -11.12 -8.13
C THR A 54 17.84 -12.02 -6.89
N ALA A 55 18.20 -13.30 -7.10
CA ALA A 55 18.70 -14.17 -6.04
C ALA A 55 20.23 -14.02 -5.95
N THR A 56 20.76 -13.81 -4.75
CA THR A 56 22.20 -13.80 -4.47
C THR A 56 22.60 -15.06 -3.70
N ASP A 57 23.86 -15.45 -3.78
CA ASP A 57 24.37 -16.62 -3.04
C ASP A 57 24.35 -16.41 -1.52
N GLY A 58 24.30 -17.52 -0.79
CA GLY A 58 24.39 -17.56 0.68
C GLY A 58 23.05 -17.44 1.41
N GLU A 59 23.07 -17.71 2.71
CA GLU A 59 21.93 -17.50 3.60
C GLU A 59 21.61 -16.00 3.72
N TYR A 60 20.32 -15.65 3.78
CA TYR A 60 19.90 -14.27 3.99
C TYR A 60 19.61 -14.02 5.47
N SER A 61 19.58 -12.74 5.86
CA SER A 61 19.11 -12.28 7.16
C SER A 61 17.96 -11.29 6.98
N ILE A 62 17.11 -11.14 7.99
CA ILE A 62 16.06 -10.11 7.96
C ILE A 62 16.68 -8.69 7.84
N GLU A 63 17.84 -8.45 8.43
CA GLU A 63 18.59 -7.20 8.25
C GLU A 63 18.88 -6.92 6.76
N LEU A 64 19.39 -7.92 6.04
CA LEU A 64 19.69 -7.79 4.62
C LEU A 64 18.44 -7.45 3.81
N LEU A 65 17.34 -8.17 4.06
CA LEU A 65 16.07 -7.96 3.38
C LEU A 65 15.46 -6.58 3.71
N ALA A 66 15.61 -6.10 4.95
CA ALA A 66 15.18 -4.75 5.34
C ALA A 66 16.03 -3.65 4.70
N LYS A 67 17.34 -3.86 4.55
CA LYS A 67 18.21 -2.93 3.82
C LYS A 67 17.85 -2.84 2.34
N ASP A 68 17.39 -3.93 1.72
CA ASP A 68 16.88 -3.89 0.35
C ASP A 68 15.63 -2.99 0.21
N VAL A 69 14.75 -2.96 1.23
CA VAL A 69 13.60 -2.03 1.27
C VAL A 69 14.06 -0.58 1.37
N ILE A 70 14.99 -0.30 2.28
CA ILE A 70 15.52 1.07 2.44
C ILE A 70 16.21 1.54 1.16
N GLN A 71 17.02 0.69 0.54
CA GLN A 71 17.68 1.02 -0.73
C GLN A 71 16.65 1.30 -1.82
N LEU A 72 15.61 0.46 -1.97
CA LEU A 72 14.55 0.69 -2.95
C LEU A 72 13.80 2.00 -2.70
N ALA A 73 13.48 2.30 -1.43
CA ALA A 73 12.85 3.58 -1.07
C ALA A 73 13.74 4.77 -1.42
N ASP A 74 15.04 4.69 -1.14
CA ASP A 74 16.01 5.74 -1.44
C ASP A 74 16.19 5.95 -2.96
N ASP A 75 16.29 4.86 -3.73
CA ASP A 75 16.39 4.90 -5.20
C ASP A 75 15.17 5.57 -5.86
N LEU A 76 14.00 5.44 -5.23
CA LEU A 76 12.74 6.07 -5.66
C LEU A 76 12.49 7.45 -5.05
N GLY A 77 13.41 7.96 -4.22
CA GLY A 77 13.28 9.25 -3.55
C GLY A 77 12.25 9.29 -2.42
N ILE A 78 11.81 8.13 -1.91
CA ILE A 78 10.76 7.99 -0.90
C ILE A 78 11.37 8.16 0.50
N GLN A 79 11.23 9.34 1.07
CA GLN A 79 11.84 9.68 2.37
C GLN A 79 11.06 9.12 3.57
N LYS A 80 9.73 9.10 3.52
CA LYS A 80 8.88 8.52 4.57
C LYS A 80 7.76 7.70 3.95
N PHE A 81 7.39 6.61 4.61
CA PHE A 81 6.36 5.68 4.13
C PHE A 81 5.68 4.94 5.28
N ALA A 82 4.44 4.49 5.05
CA ALA A 82 3.87 3.42 5.85
C ALA A 82 4.40 2.08 5.31
N PHE A 83 4.56 1.08 6.18
CA PHE A 83 5.07 -0.24 5.79
C PHE A 83 4.11 -1.33 6.25
N CYS A 84 3.68 -2.19 5.34
CA CYS A 84 2.85 -3.35 5.60
C CYS A 84 3.58 -4.62 5.21
N GLY A 85 3.92 -5.46 6.19
CA GLY A 85 4.65 -6.69 5.97
C GLY A 85 3.82 -7.89 6.39
N LEU A 86 3.70 -8.89 5.51
CA LEU A 86 3.01 -10.15 5.81
C LEU A 86 4.00 -11.28 6.07
N SER A 87 3.87 -12.01 7.19
CA SER A 87 4.72 -13.16 7.54
C SER A 87 6.21 -12.80 7.61
N MET A 88 7.05 -13.32 6.71
CA MET A 88 8.44 -12.89 6.57
C MET A 88 8.55 -11.37 6.34
N GLY A 89 7.63 -10.78 5.56
CA GLY A 89 7.53 -9.33 5.41
C GLY A 89 7.26 -8.62 6.73
N GLY A 90 6.51 -9.24 7.64
CA GLY A 90 6.28 -8.72 8.99
C GLY A 90 7.56 -8.73 9.85
N LEU A 91 8.43 -9.73 9.71
CA LEU A 91 9.76 -9.73 10.34
C LEU A 91 10.64 -8.60 9.77
N ILE A 92 10.60 -8.37 8.45
CA ILE A 92 11.25 -7.21 7.82
C ILE A 92 10.71 -5.91 8.41
N GLY A 93 9.38 -5.80 8.56
CA GLY A 93 8.72 -4.66 9.19
C GLY A 93 9.16 -4.41 10.62
N GLN A 94 9.31 -5.45 11.42
CA GLN A 94 9.83 -5.34 12.80
C GLN A 94 11.26 -4.79 12.82
N TYR A 95 12.15 -5.30 11.96
CA TYR A 95 13.50 -4.77 11.83
C TYR A 95 13.51 -3.29 11.41
N LEU A 96 12.66 -2.92 10.45
CA LEU A 96 12.49 -1.52 10.05
C LEU A 96 11.95 -0.67 11.20
N GLY A 97 10.98 -1.15 11.98
CA GLY A 97 10.46 -0.45 13.15
C GLY A 97 11.53 -0.19 14.21
N ILE A 98 12.40 -1.17 14.47
CA ILE A 98 13.48 -1.10 15.47
C ILE A 98 14.61 -0.17 15.02
N HIS A 99 15.05 -0.27 13.75
CA HIS A 99 16.28 0.38 13.28
C HIS A 99 16.05 1.60 12.39
N TYR A 100 14.89 1.69 11.76
CA TYR A 100 14.53 2.72 10.78
C TYR A 100 13.18 3.38 11.10
N GLY A 101 12.70 3.33 12.35
CA GLY A 101 11.38 3.87 12.74
C GLY A 101 11.16 5.34 12.36
N SER A 102 12.22 6.14 12.23
CA SER A 102 12.14 7.54 11.76
C SER A 102 11.71 7.70 10.29
N ARG A 103 11.89 6.64 9.48
CA ARG A 103 11.41 6.55 8.08
C ARG A 103 9.95 6.12 8.00
N LEU A 104 9.41 5.52 9.06
CA LEU A 104 8.06 4.97 9.06
C LEU A 104 7.04 6.01 9.57
N THR A 105 5.91 6.12 8.88
CA THR A 105 4.73 6.84 9.40
C THR A 105 3.83 5.92 10.21
N HIS A 106 3.65 4.69 9.73
CA HIS A 106 2.87 3.62 10.35
C HIS A 106 3.53 2.28 10.04
N LEU A 107 3.38 1.32 10.94
CA LEU A 107 3.84 -0.05 10.76
C LEU A 107 2.66 -1.01 10.83
N ILE A 108 2.55 -1.93 9.87
CA ILE A 108 1.54 -2.97 9.86
C ILE A 108 2.24 -4.32 9.80
N LEU A 109 1.99 -5.13 10.84
CA LEU A 109 2.54 -6.46 11.03
C LEU A 109 1.41 -7.48 10.83
N SER A 110 1.39 -8.12 9.66
CA SER A 110 0.29 -8.97 9.22
C SER A 110 0.70 -10.44 9.21
N ASN A 111 -0.12 -11.33 9.78
CA ASN A 111 0.10 -12.78 9.84
C ASN A 111 1.57 -13.12 10.06
N THR A 112 2.12 -12.59 11.15
CA THR A 112 3.55 -12.65 11.48
C THR A 112 3.73 -12.92 12.97
N GLY A 113 4.98 -13.12 13.39
CA GLY A 113 5.34 -13.29 14.78
C GLY A 113 6.70 -12.64 15.07
N ALA A 114 7.00 -12.40 16.33
CA ALA A 114 8.33 -11.93 16.75
C ALA A 114 9.42 -13.00 16.57
N LYS A 115 9.00 -14.26 16.61
CA LYS A 115 9.74 -15.46 16.22
C LYS A 115 8.76 -16.38 15.50
N ILE A 116 9.03 -16.72 14.25
CA ILE A 116 8.16 -17.62 13.48
C ILE A 116 8.83 -18.99 13.43
N GLY A 117 8.15 -20.03 13.91
CA GLY A 117 8.72 -21.38 13.97
C GLY A 117 9.98 -21.49 14.85
N ASP A 118 10.73 -22.56 14.64
CA ASP A 118 12.00 -22.85 15.32
C ASP A 118 13.08 -23.24 14.31
N GLU A 119 14.30 -23.42 14.81
CA GLU A 119 15.45 -23.74 13.99
C GLU A 119 15.26 -25.04 13.19
N ALA A 120 14.81 -26.11 13.87
CA ALA A 120 14.61 -27.42 13.27
C ALA A 120 13.59 -27.38 12.12
N ARG A 121 12.47 -26.70 12.33
CA ARG A 121 11.39 -26.57 11.33
C ARG A 121 11.86 -25.85 10.07
N TRP A 122 12.68 -24.80 10.19
CA TRP A 122 13.17 -24.06 9.02
C TRP A 122 14.31 -24.79 8.31
N THR A 123 15.17 -25.49 9.05
CA THR A 123 16.19 -26.37 8.46
C THR A 123 15.54 -27.52 7.69
N GLU A 124 14.58 -28.24 8.28
CA GLU A 124 13.83 -29.30 7.59
C GLU A 124 13.09 -28.77 6.36
N ARG A 125 12.48 -27.58 6.45
CA ARG A 125 11.83 -26.95 5.30
C ARG A 125 12.83 -26.67 4.18
N ALA A 126 14.00 -26.13 4.50
CA ALA A 126 15.05 -25.84 3.52
C ALA A 126 15.57 -27.11 2.85
N GLU A 127 15.82 -28.18 3.62
CA GLU A 127 16.24 -29.50 3.10
C GLU A 127 15.18 -30.07 2.16
N LYS A 128 13.89 -30.06 2.56
CA LYS A 128 12.79 -30.52 1.71
C LYS A 128 12.69 -29.73 0.40
N ILE A 129 12.94 -28.43 0.43
CA ILE A 129 12.96 -27.59 -0.78
C ILE A 129 14.18 -27.90 -1.64
N ALA A 130 15.34 -28.16 -1.04
CA ALA A 130 16.54 -28.56 -1.77
C ALA A 130 16.37 -29.91 -2.47
N GLU A 131 15.64 -30.84 -1.88
CA GLU A 131 15.37 -32.16 -2.44
C GLU A 131 14.25 -32.16 -3.49
N ALA A 132 13.12 -31.50 -3.20
CA ALA A 132 11.89 -31.62 -3.99
C ALA A 132 11.56 -30.38 -4.84
N GLY A 133 12.19 -29.24 -4.57
CA GLY A 133 11.85 -27.95 -5.16
C GLY A 133 10.61 -27.30 -4.53
N THR A 134 10.53 -25.97 -4.62
CA THR A 134 9.46 -25.14 -4.04
C THR A 134 8.10 -25.48 -4.64
N GLY A 135 8.06 -25.72 -5.95
CA GLY A 135 6.82 -26.06 -6.66
C GLY A 135 6.17 -27.36 -6.17
N ALA A 136 6.96 -28.34 -5.72
CA ALA A 136 6.42 -29.59 -5.19
C ALA A 136 5.61 -29.41 -3.89
N LEU A 137 5.77 -28.28 -3.22
CA LEU A 137 5.06 -27.93 -1.98
C LEU A 137 3.91 -26.94 -2.21
N ALA A 138 3.62 -26.54 -3.45
CA ALA A 138 2.61 -25.53 -3.74
C ALA A 138 1.22 -25.89 -3.19
N ASP A 139 0.81 -27.16 -3.29
CA ASP A 139 -0.47 -27.63 -2.73
C ASP A 139 -0.50 -27.53 -1.20
N GLU A 140 0.60 -27.91 -0.53
CA GLU A 140 0.74 -27.76 0.93
C GLU A 140 0.65 -26.29 1.35
N PHE A 141 1.26 -25.39 0.56
CA PHE A 141 1.21 -23.95 0.84
C PHE A 141 -0.20 -23.40 0.69
N MET A 142 -0.96 -23.77 -0.35
CA MET A 142 -2.34 -23.28 -0.50
C MET A 142 -3.22 -23.66 0.69
N GLN A 143 -3.08 -24.88 1.22
CA GLN A 143 -3.85 -25.35 2.38
C GLN A 143 -3.53 -24.59 3.67
N ARG A 144 -2.29 -24.10 3.80
CA ARG A 144 -1.87 -23.23 4.92
C ARG A 144 -2.22 -21.77 4.69
N TRP A 145 -2.22 -21.32 3.43
CA TRP A 145 -2.43 -19.93 3.06
C TRP A 145 -3.90 -19.51 3.07
N PHE A 146 -4.80 -20.42 2.73
CA PHE A 146 -6.20 -20.09 2.45
C PHE A 146 -7.18 -20.98 3.20
N SER A 147 -8.30 -20.40 3.63
CA SER A 147 -9.44 -21.15 4.18
C SER A 147 -9.99 -22.16 3.17
N ASP A 148 -10.63 -23.22 3.68
CA ASP A 148 -11.19 -24.28 2.84
C ASP A 148 -12.32 -23.73 1.95
N ASP A 149 -13.08 -22.76 2.47
CA ASP A 149 -14.10 -22.03 1.72
C ASP A 149 -13.47 -21.26 0.55
N PHE A 150 -12.42 -20.46 0.80
CA PHE A 150 -11.72 -19.72 -0.24
C PHE A 150 -11.12 -20.65 -1.30
N ILE A 151 -10.53 -21.79 -0.90
CA ILE A 151 -10.00 -22.78 -1.84
C ILE A 151 -11.10 -23.34 -2.74
N SER A 152 -12.28 -23.60 -2.18
CA SER A 152 -13.40 -24.19 -2.90
C SER A 152 -14.09 -23.21 -3.86
N THR A 153 -14.14 -21.92 -3.50
CA THR A 153 -14.88 -20.87 -4.21
C THR A 153 -14.00 -20.07 -5.19
N GLN A 154 -12.74 -19.80 -4.84
CA GLN A 154 -11.82 -18.93 -5.62
C GLN A 154 -10.80 -19.72 -6.43
N LYS A 155 -11.28 -20.66 -7.26
CA LYS A 155 -10.41 -21.61 -7.99
C LYS A 155 -9.39 -20.94 -8.92
N SER A 156 -9.76 -19.86 -9.62
CA SER A 156 -8.82 -19.11 -10.48
C SER A 156 -7.68 -18.53 -9.65
N LYS A 157 -8.02 -17.88 -8.54
CA LYS A 157 -7.03 -17.26 -7.66
C LYS A 157 -6.09 -18.31 -7.07
N ILE A 158 -6.60 -19.44 -6.61
CA ILE A 158 -5.76 -20.54 -6.13
C ILE A 158 -4.81 -21.05 -7.24
N ALA A 159 -5.29 -21.19 -8.49
CA ALA A 159 -4.43 -21.60 -9.59
C ALA A 159 -3.32 -20.57 -9.88
N GLU A 160 -3.63 -19.28 -9.83
CA GLU A 160 -2.67 -18.18 -9.96
C GLU A 160 -1.61 -18.23 -8.85
N MET A 161 -2.04 -18.40 -7.60
CA MET A 161 -1.15 -18.48 -6.44
C MET A 161 -0.26 -19.72 -6.47
N LYS A 162 -0.78 -20.88 -6.89
CA LYS A 162 0.04 -22.08 -7.15
C LYS A 162 1.06 -21.84 -8.25
N ALA A 163 0.65 -21.21 -9.35
CA ALA A 163 1.55 -20.92 -10.46
C ALA A 163 2.66 -19.94 -10.07
N MET A 164 2.37 -18.99 -9.18
CA MET A 164 3.37 -18.11 -8.56
C MET A 164 4.39 -18.91 -7.74
N VAL A 165 3.94 -19.79 -6.84
CA VAL A 165 4.82 -20.65 -6.02
C VAL A 165 5.70 -21.53 -6.93
N ASN A 166 5.11 -22.15 -7.95
CA ASN A 166 5.82 -23.03 -8.89
C ASN A 166 6.96 -22.34 -9.66
N ARG A 167 6.93 -21.00 -9.77
CA ARG A 167 7.97 -20.20 -10.43
C ARG A 167 8.98 -19.60 -9.44
N SER A 168 8.84 -19.88 -8.14
CA SER A 168 9.75 -19.35 -7.13
C SER A 168 11.14 -19.98 -7.25
N SER A 169 12.17 -19.22 -6.91
CA SER A 169 13.54 -19.73 -6.88
C SER A 169 13.74 -20.62 -5.66
N ASP A 170 14.13 -21.88 -5.87
CA ASP A 170 14.44 -22.80 -4.76
C ASP A 170 15.59 -22.26 -3.90
N ALA A 171 16.67 -21.79 -4.53
CA ALA A 171 17.80 -21.20 -3.84
C ALA A 171 17.39 -19.96 -3.03
N GLY A 172 16.60 -19.06 -3.64
CA GLY A 172 16.08 -17.87 -2.96
C GLY A 172 15.16 -18.21 -1.78
N TYR A 173 14.29 -19.20 -1.94
CA TYR A 173 13.41 -19.69 -0.88
C TYR A 173 14.24 -20.25 0.30
N ILE A 174 15.23 -21.10 0.02
CA ILE A 174 16.12 -21.68 1.02
C ILE A 174 16.89 -20.59 1.78
N SER A 175 17.47 -19.62 1.08
CA SER A 175 18.16 -18.50 1.71
C SER A 175 17.25 -17.68 2.62
N CYS A 176 15.98 -17.49 2.26
CA CYS A 176 14.98 -16.85 3.11
C CYS A 176 14.53 -17.73 4.28
N CYS A 177 14.55 -19.07 4.17
CA CYS A 177 14.33 -19.94 5.34
C CYS A 177 15.35 -19.65 6.43
N ALA A 178 16.63 -19.47 6.08
CA ALA A 178 17.66 -19.08 7.05
C ALA A 178 17.37 -17.70 7.69
N ALA A 179 16.89 -16.73 6.90
CA ALA A 179 16.52 -15.42 7.44
C ALA A 179 15.43 -15.52 8.52
N ILE A 180 14.41 -16.36 8.31
CA ILE A 180 13.33 -16.57 9.28
C ILE A 180 13.80 -17.43 10.46
N ARG A 181 14.62 -18.46 10.19
CA ARG A 181 15.26 -19.34 11.18
C ARG A 181 15.99 -18.54 12.24
N ASP A 182 16.72 -17.50 11.84
CA ASP A 182 17.61 -16.75 12.74
C ASP A 182 16.95 -15.50 13.35
N ALA A 183 15.83 -15.05 12.79
CA ALA A 183 15.12 -13.88 13.31
C ALA A 183 14.44 -14.17 14.65
N ASP A 184 14.71 -13.33 15.66
CA ASP A 184 14.02 -13.32 16.95
C ASP A 184 14.02 -11.90 17.51
N PHE A 185 12.88 -11.21 17.40
CA PHE A 185 12.73 -9.82 17.85
C PHE A 185 12.03 -9.70 19.20
N ARG A 186 11.74 -10.80 19.90
CA ARG A 186 10.95 -10.80 21.15
C ARG A 186 11.45 -9.81 22.19
N LYS A 187 12.77 -9.64 22.31
CA LYS A 187 13.40 -8.71 23.27
C LYS A 187 13.48 -7.27 22.77
N ASP A 188 13.28 -7.06 21.48
CA ASP A 188 13.48 -5.78 20.81
C ASP A 188 12.15 -5.08 20.46
N LEU A 189 11.00 -5.77 20.53
CA LEU A 189 9.68 -5.19 20.29
C LEU A 189 9.43 -3.86 21.02
N PRO A 190 9.85 -3.67 22.30
CA PRO A 190 9.66 -2.39 23.00
C PRO A 190 10.40 -1.20 22.38
N LYS A 191 11.33 -1.43 21.44
CA LYS A 191 12.05 -0.38 20.70
C LYS A 191 11.23 0.20 19.55
N ILE A 192 10.17 -0.47 19.12
CA ILE A 192 9.26 0.01 18.06
C ILE A 192 8.37 1.11 18.66
N PHE A 193 8.62 2.37 18.28
CA PHE A 193 7.85 3.52 18.78
C PHE A 193 6.79 4.04 17.79
N VAL A 194 6.80 3.52 16.57
CA VAL A 194 5.91 3.93 15.47
C VAL A 194 4.51 3.35 15.72
N PRO A 195 3.40 4.08 15.44
CA PRO A 195 2.06 3.51 15.52
C PRO A 195 2.00 2.19 14.76
N THR A 196 1.59 1.12 15.45
CA THR A 196 1.62 -0.23 14.89
C THR A 196 0.23 -0.87 14.87
N LEU A 197 -0.12 -1.53 13.76
CA LEU A 197 -1.30 -2.40 13.67
C LEU A 197 -0.83 -3.83 13.44
N VAL A 198 -1.29 -4.76 14.29
CA VAL A 198 -1.11 -6.19 14.11
C VAL A 198 -2.39 -6.77 13.51
N ILE A 199 -2.28 -7.43 12.36
CA ILE A 199 -3.41 -8.12 11.71
C ILE A 199 -3.11 -9.62 11.70
N THR A 200 -4.10 -10.45 11.99
CA THR A 200 -3.98 -11.91 11.88
C THR A 200 -5.28 -12.54 11.42
N GLY A 201 -5.20 -13.65 10.70
CA GLY A 201 -6.34 -14.54 10.50
C GLY A 201 -6.61 -15.36 11.76
N ASP A 202 -7.88 -15.62 12.07
CA ASP A 202 -8.29 -16.48 13.20
C ASP A 202 -7.98 -17.97 12.97
N GLU A 203 -7.86 -18.39 11.71
CA GLU A 203 -7.56 -19.77 11.31
C GLU A 203 -6.10 -19.97 10.86
N ASP A 204 -5.22 -18.98 11.06
CA ASP A 204 -3.83 -19.05 10.60
C ASP A 204 -3.02 -20.15 11.34
N PRO A 205 -2.59 -21.22 10.64
CA PRO A 205 -1.84 -22.32 11.24
C PRO A 205 -0.32 -22.07 11.24
N VAL A 206 0.14 -20.99 10.61
CA VAL A 206 1.56 -20.64 10.44
C VAL A 206 1.99 -19.66 11.50
N THR A 207 1.21 -18.60 11.68
CA THR A 207 1.43 -17.51 12.63
C THR A 207 0.16 -17.24 13.40
N THR A 208 0.06 -17.82 14.60
CA THR A 208 -1.20 -17.94 15.34
C THR A 208 -1.68 -16.61 15.92
N VAL A 209 -2.96 -16.56 16.31
CA VAL A 209 -3.53 -15.44 17.07
C VAL A 209 -2.71 -15.14 18.32
N GLU A 210 -2.25 -16.15 19.06
CA GLU A 210 -1.38 -15.98 20.24
C GLU A 210 -0.06 -15.25 19.91
N GLN A 211 0.52 -15.50 18.73
CA GLN A 211 1.72 -14.79 18.30
C GLN A 211 1.43 -13.33 17.92
N ALA A 212 0.24 -13.05 17.37
CA ALA A 212 -0.22 -11.70 17.11
C ALA A 212 -0.54 -10.93 18.41
N GLU A 213 -1.19 -11.59 19.38
CA GLU A 213 -1.40 -11.05 20.74
C GLU A 213 -0.07 -10.71 21.39
N TYR A 214 0.92 -11.61 21.31
CA TYR A 214 2.26 -11.35 21.83
C TYR A 214 2.90 -10.09 21.21
N LEU A 215 2.76 -9.88 19.89
CA LEU A 215 3.24 -8.66 19.24
C LEU A 215 2.50 -7.42 19.78
N ALA A 216 1.17 -7.48 19.87
CA ALA A 216 0.35 -6.37 20.33
C ALA A 216 0.56 -6.01 21.81
N ASP A 217 0.90 -6.98 22.64
CA ASP A 217 1.17 -6.78 24.07
C ASP A 217 2.58 -6.21 24.34
N ASN A 218 3.53 -6.42 23.41
CA ASN A 218 4.94 -6.08 23.62
C ASN A 218 5.45 -4.92 22.73
N ILE A 219 4.62 -4.41 21.82
CA ILE A 219 4.89 -3.20 21.04
C ILE A 219 4.16 -2.00 21.68
N PRO A 220 4.85 -0.89 22.00
CA PRO A 220 4.18 0.33 22.43
C PRO A 220 3.26 0.89 21.34
N ASN A 221 2.06 1.35 21.73
CA ASN A 221 1.08 1.95 20.82
C ASN A 221 0.64 1.02 19.67
N SER A 222 0.56 -0.29 19.91
CA SER A 222 -0.04 -1.23 18.97
C SER A 222 -1.54 -1.40 19.15
N HIS A 223 -2.21 -1.67 18.04
CA HIS A 223 -3.57 -2.15 17.97
C HIS A 223 -3.57 -3.53 17.31
N MET A 224 -4.57 -4.35 17.59
CA MET A 224 -4.71 -5.66 16.98
C MET A 224 -6.07 -5.79 16.29
N TYR A 225 -6.09 -6.45 15.15
CA TYR A 225 -7.30 -6.83 14.43
C TYR A 225 -7.23 -8.31 14.00
N VAL A 226 -8.24 -9.07 14.36
CA VAL A 226 -8.38 -10.48 13.98
C VAL A 226 -9.40 -10.58 12.84
N MET A 227 -8.95 -11.06 11.68
CA MET A 227 -9.77 -11.31 10.51
C MET A 227 -10.41 -12.68 10.61
N ILE A 228 -11.73 -12.69 10.82
CA ILE A 228 -12.52 -13.91 11.00
C ILE A 228 -12.62 -14.69 9.68
N GLN A 229 -12.57 -16.02 9.74
CA GLN A 229 -12.61 -16.93 8.59
C GLN A 229 -11.52 -16.62 7.56
N THR A 230 -10.28 -16.42 8.02
CA THR A 230 -9.13 -16.29 7.13
C THR A 230 -7.92 -17.01 7.72
N LYS A 231 -7.07 -17.56 6.85
CA LYS A 231 -5.80 -18.18 7.26
C LYS A 231 -4.64 -17.18 7.05
N HIS A 232 -3.51 -17.67 6.53
CA HIS A 232 -2.25 -16.94 6.53
C HIS A 232 -2.19 -15.77 5.55
N LEU A 233 -2.86 -15.85 4.38
CA LEU A 233 -2.90 -14.77 3.40
C LEU A 233 -4.23 -14.02 3.45
N CYS A 234 -4.61 -13.52 4.64
CA CYS A 234 -5.90 -12.86 4.88
C CYS A 234 -6.14 -11.64 3.96
N ALA A 235 -5.08 -10.92 3.59
CA ALA A 235 -5.14 -9.80 2.64
C ALA A 235 -5.58 -10.21 1.23
N THR A 236 -5.27 -11.45 0.83
CA THR A 236 -5.71 -12.03 -0.44
C THR A 236 -7.10 -12.65 -0.30
N GLU A 237 -7.45 -13.21 0.86
CA GLU A 237 -8.78 -13.80 1.10
C GLU A 237 -9.89 -12.75 1.16
N LYS A 238 -9.65 -11.65 1.88
CA LYS A 238 -10.64 -10.59 2.11
C LYS A 238 -10.03 -9.21 1.85
N PRO A 239 -9.71 -8.88 0.58
CA PRO A 239 -8.98 -7.66 0.23
C PRO A 239 -9.73 -6.37 0.61
N GLU A 240 -11.06 -6.35 0.47
CA GLU A 240 -11.88 -5.17 0.83
C GLU A 240 -11.82 -4.87 2.33
N GLU A 241 -12.06 -5.89 3.17
CA GLU A 241 -12.00 -5.76 4.62
C GLU A 241 -10.58 -5.37 5.08
N TYR A 242 -9.56 -6.00 4.49
CA TYR A 242 -8.16 -5.69 4.79
C TYR A 242 -7.82 -4.24 4.44
N ALA A 243 -8.23 -3.76 3.27
CA ALA A 243 -8.03 -2.37 2.85
C ALA A 243 -8.72 -1.38 3.81
N ASP A 244 -9.96 -1.66 4.19
CA ASP A 244 -10.69 -0.81 5.13
C ASP A 244 -9.96 -0.69 6.46
N LYS A 245 -9.38 -1.79 6.98
CA LYS A 245 -8.61 -1.75 8.24
C LYS A 245 -7.31 -0.98 8.12
N LEU A 246 -6.62 -1.08 6.99
CA LEU A 246 -5.44 -0.25 6.73
C LEU A 246 -5.81 1.24 6.66
N VAL A 247 -6.91 1.58 5.97
CA VAL A 247 -7.36 2.97 5.86
C VAL A 247 -7.85 3.51 7.21
N ASP A 248 -8.62 2.73 7.96
CA ASP A 248 -9.06 3.06 9.32
C ASP A 248 -7.87 3.43 10.21
N PHE A 249 -6.81 2.63 10.14
CA PHE A 249 -5.63 2.80 10.98
C PHE A 249 -4.72 3.95 10.55
N ILE A 250 -4.47 4.10 9.24
CA ILE A 250 -3.48 5.07 8.72
C ILE A 250 -4.12 6.45 8.49
N VAL A 251 -5.41 6.49 8.13
CA VAL A 251 -6.11 7.72 7.70
C VAL A 251 -7.16 8.13 8.73
N GLY A 252 -7.99 7.19 9.17
CA GLY A 252 -9.09 7.44 10.09
C GLY A 252 -10.39 6.77 9.66
N THR A 253 -11.32 6.65 10.62
CA THR A 253 -12.58 5.92 10.46
C THR A 253 -13.73 6.81 9.95
N SER A 254 -13.64 8.13 10.12
CA SER A 254 -14.70 9.04 9.72
C SER A 254 -14.61 9.45 8.25
N LYS A 255 -15.76 9.78 7.64
CA LYS A 255 -15.82 10.37 6.29
C LYS A 255 -15.06 11.69 6.22
N GLU A 256 -15.07 12.46 7.30
CA GLU A 256 -14.34 13.73 7.37
C GLU A 256 -12.83 13.51 7.30
N GLU A 257 -12.27 12.58 8.10
CA GLU A 257 -10.83 12.27 8.09
C GLU A 257 -10.38 11.75 6.72
N ARG A 258 -11.11 10.78 6.16
CA ARG A 258 -10.86 10.24 4.83
C ARG A 258 -10.98 11.32 3.76
N GLY A 259 -11.99 12.17 3.84
CA GLY A 259 -12.19 13.29 2.92
C GLY A 259 -11.10 14.34 3.02
N MET A 260 -10.69 14.70 4.23
CA MET A 260 -9.60 15.65 4.48
C MET A 260 -8.27 15.12 3.92
N HIS A 261 -7.99 13.83 4.11
CA HIS A 261 -6.82 13.16 3.54
C HIS A 261 -6.82 13.27 2.01
N ILE A 262 -7.90 12.86 1.34
CA ILE A 262 -8.00 12.95 -0.12
C ILE A 262 -7.89 14.40 -0.59
N ARG A 263 -8.61 15.33 0.04
CA ARG A 263 -8.58 16.76 -0.28
C ARG A 263 -7.16 17.31 -0.22
N ARG A 264 -6.38 16.93 0.80
CA ARG A 264 -4.97 17.34 0.95
C ARG A 264 -4.07 16.74 -0.12
N THR A 265 -4.24 15.46 -0.47
CA THR A 265 -3.44 14.86 -1.55
C THR A 265 -3.71 15.48 -2.92
N VAL A 266 -4.94 15.93 -3.16
CA VAL A 266 -5.35 16.52 -4.45
C VAL A 266 -5.02 18.01 -4.52
N LEU A 267 -5.38 18.79 -3.51
CA LEU A 267 -5.24 20.25 -3.52
C LEU A 267 -3.94 20.77 -2.89
N GLY A 268 -3.24 19.92 -2.11
CA GLY A 268 -2.05 20.27 -1.35
C GLY A 268 -2.36 20.88 0.01
N ASN A 269 -1.50 20.57 1.00
CA ASN A 269 -1.67 21.01 2.40
C ASN A 269 -1.85 22.53 2.54
N ALA A 270 -0.96 23.32 1.93
CA ALA A 270 -1.01 24.78 2.05
C ALA A 270 -2.33 25.39 1.54
N HIS A 271 -2.92 24.81 0.49
CA HIS A 271 -4.23 25.25 0.00
C HIS A 271 -5.32 24.93 1.02
N VAL A 272 -5.35 23.69 1.51
CA VAL A 272 -6.35 23.22 2.47
C VAL A 272 -6.26 23.97 3.79
N ASP A 273 -5.04 24.23 4.29
CA ASP A 273 -4.83 24.98 5.53
C ASP A 273 -5.33 26.43 5.39
N LYS A 274 -5.06 27.08 4.25
CA LYS A 274 -5.58 28.42 3.95
C LYS A 274 -7.11 28.44 3.79
N ALA A 275 -7.72 27.38 3.28
CA ALA A 275 -9.17 27.27 3.20
C ALA A 275 -9.78 27.09 4.59
N ASN A 276 -9.21 26.22 5.41
CA ASN A 276 -9.69 25.93 6.76
C ASN A 276 -9.53 27.13 7.71
N SER A 277 -8.48 27.95 7.57
CA SER A 277 -8.31 29.16 8.40
C SER A 277 -9.37 30.24 8.15
N LYS A 278 -10.15 30.11 7.07
CA LYS A 278 -11.29 30.99 6.74
C LYS A 278 -12.65 30.42 7.17
N LYS A 279 -12.67 29.25 7.81
CA LYS A 279 -13.90 28.70 8.39
C LYS A 279 -14.43 29.66 9.45
N ASN A 280 -15.73 29.85 9.45
CA ASN A 280 -16.46 30.67 10.41
C ASN A 280 -17.88 30.13 10.58
N ALA A 281 -18.62 30.66 11.55
CA ALA A 281 -19.95 30.17 11.90
C ALA A 281 -20.95 30.11 10.72
N PHE A 282 -20.74 30.86 9.63
CA PHE A 282 -21.61 30.84 8.46
C PHE A 282 -21.26 29.75 7.43
N ASN A 283 -19.98 29.36 7.31
CA ASN A 283 -19.53 28.48 6.22
C ASN A 283 -18.98 27.12 6.65
N THR A 284 -18.83 26.86 7.96
CA THR A 284 -18.29 25.60 8.48
C THR A 284 -19.06 24.38 7.97
N ASP A 285 -20.39 24.35 8.14
CA ASP A 285 -21.24 23.23 7.73
C ASP A 285 -21.10 22.91 6.23
N PHE A 286 -20.96 23.94 5.40
CA PHE A 286 -20.77 23.76 3.96
C PHE A 286 -19.36 23.24 3.61
N GLN A 287 -18.32 23.67 4.33
CA GLN A 287 -16.97 23.14 4.15
C GLN A 287 -16.85 21.69 4.62
N GLU A 288 -17.56 21.31 5.67
CA GLU A 288 -17.67 19.93 6.14
C GLU A 288 -18.41 19.07 5.13
N PHE A 289 -19.57 19.52 4.65
CA PHE A 289 -20.31 18.87 3.56
C PHE A 289 -19.43 18.61 2.32
N ILE A 290 -18.67 19.61 1.86
CA ILE A 290 -17.74 19.41 0.73
C ILE A 290 -16.67 18.38 1.07
N THR A 291 -16.08 18.47 2.27
CA THR A 291 -15.03 17.54 2.73
C THR A 291 -15.52 16.10 2.73
N GLU A 292 -16.68 15.84 3.31
CA GLU A 292 -17.25 14.50 3.41
C GLU A 292 -17.72 13.95 2.06
N TYR A 293 -18.49 14.72 1.29
CA TYR A 293 -19.15 14.19 0.10
C TYR A 293 -18.29 14.25 -1.15
N ALA A 294 -17.63 15.39 -1.40
CA ALA A 294 -16.77 15.47 -2.57
C ALA A 294 -15.54 14.57 -2.38
N TRP A 295 -14.86 14.71 -1.25
CA TRP A 295 -13.56 14.08 -1.05
C TRP A 295 -13.65 12.72 -0.34
N GLY A 296 -14.50 12.60 0.68
CA GLY A 296 -14.66 11.38 1.48
C GLY A 296 -15.51 10.28 0.82
N ASP A 297 -16.38 10.65 -0.13
CA ASP A 297 -17.20 9.72 -0.91
C ASP A 297 -16.81 9.72 -2.38
N ILE A 298 -17.13 10.76 -3.16
CA ILE A 298 -17.04 10.67 -4.62
C ILE A 298 -15.61 10.49 -5.12
N TRP A 299 -14.64 11.26 -4.63
CA TRP A 299 -13.23 11.16 -5.03
C TRP A 299 -12.51 9.94 -4.43
N SER A 300 -13.02 9.36 -3.34
CA SER A 300 -12.44 8.18 -2.69
C SER A 300 -12.94 6.86 -3.28
N ARG A 301 -14.05 6.87 -4.03
CA ARG A 301 -14.63 5.66 -4.64
C ARG A 301 -13.64 4.89 -5.51
N PRO A 302 -13.61 3.54 -5.39
CA PRO A 302 -12.86 2.70 -6.30
C PRO A 302 -13.47 2.76 -7.71
N GLY A 303 -12.65 2.55 -8.74
CA GLY A 303 -13.09 2.45 -10.14
C GLY A 303 -12.62 3.58 -11.06
N MET A 304 -12.16 4.71 -10.51
CA MET A 304 -11.50 5.76 -11.29
C MET A 304 -10.37 6.41 -10.50
N ASN A 305 -9.17 6.46 -11.10
CA ASN A 305 -8.01 7.09 -10.48
C ASN A 305 -8.13 8.62 -10.46
N LYS A 306 -7.32 9.29 -9.61
CA LYS A 306 -7.35 10.76 -9.45
C LYS A 306 -7.03 11.51 -10.74
N THR A 307 -6.19 10.94 -11.60
CA THR A 307 -5.82 11.53 -12.90
C THR A 307 -7.03 11.63 -13.81
N ASP A 308 -7.79 10.54 -14.00
CA ASP A 308 -9.00 10.51 -14.82
C ASP A 308 -10.10 11.41 -14.26
N ARG A 309 -10.27 11.42 -12.93
CA ARG A 309 -11.18 12.37 -12.26
C ARG A 309 -10.80 13.82 -12.54
N SER A 310 -9.50 14.12 -12.51
CA SER A 310 -9.00 15.46 -12.82
C SER A 310 -9.26 15.85 -14.28
N LYS A 311 -9.09 14.92 -15.23
CA LYS A 311 -9.41 15.15 -16.65
C LYS A 311 -10.87 15.57 -16.83
N ILE A 312 -11.78 14.81 -16.24
CA ILE A 312 -13.23 15.07 -16.33
C ILE A 312 -13.59 16.37 -15.61
N THR A 313 -13.01 16.61 -14.44
CA THR A 313 -13.26 17.82 -13.65
C THR A 313 -12.84 19.08 -14.39
N ILE A 314 -11.64 19.10 -14.99
CA ILE A 314 -11.19 20.22 -15.82
C ILE A 314 -12.15 20.44 -16.99
N ALA A 315 -12.51 19.39 -17.74
CA ALA A 315 -13.41 19.52 -18.88
C ALA A 315 -14.79 20.11 -18.47
N MET A 316 -15.36 19.66 -17.35
CA MET A 316 -16.62 20.20 -16.82
C MET A 316 -16.48 21.67 -16.39
N LEU A 317 -15.39 22.04 -15.72
CA LEU A 317 -15.19 23.41 -15.23
C LEU A 317 -14.95 24.40 -16.37
N ILE A 318 -14.31 23.97 -17.47
CA ILE A 318 -14.22 24.74 -18.71
C ILE A 318 -15.61 24.96 -19.30
N ALA A 319 -16.39 23.87 -19.47
CA ALA A 319 -17.75 23.96 -20.02
C ALA A 319 -18.68 24.87 -19.19
N LEU A 320 -18.51 24.90 -17.87
CA LEU A 320 -19.30 25.70 -16.94
C LEU A 320 -18.77 27.13 -16.73
N ASN A 321 -17.62 27.49 -17.31
CA ASN A 321 -16.93 28.77 -17.11
C ASN A 321 -16.74 29.12 -15.61
N ARG A 322 -16.26 28.17 -14.81
CA ARG A 322 -16.00 28.35 -13.37
C ARG A 322 -14.51 28.61 -13.12
N LYS A 323 -14.08 29.86 -13.30
CA LYS A 323 -12.67 30.28 -13.35
C LYS A 323 -11.86 29.90 -12.10
N ASP A 324 -12.35 30.25 -10.91
CA ASP A 324 -11.60 30.02 -9.67
C ASP A 324 -11.40 28.53 -9.38
N GLU A 325 -12.46 27.74 -9.57
CA GLU A 325 -12.41 26.29 -9.45
C GLU A 325 -11.53 25.65 -10.53
N LEU A 326 -11.61 26.12 -11.77
CA LEU A 326 -10.78 25.63 -12.86
C LEU A 326 -9.28 25.84 -12.56
N LYS A 327 -8.90 27.02 -12.08
CA LYS A 327 -7.53 27.32 -11.69
C LYS A 327 -7.03 26.40 -10.58
N MET A 328 -7.87 26.17 -9.57
CA MET A 328 -7.58 25.22 -8.50
C MET A 328 -7.37 23.80 -9.06
N HIS A 329 -8.26 23.35 -9.93
CA HIS A 329 -8.24 21.99 -10.46
C HIS A 329 -7.18 21.76 -11.55
N ILE A 330 -6.70 22.78 -12.26
CA ILE A 330 -5.50 22.68 -13.11
C ILE A 330 -4.27 22.37 -12.26
N ARG A 331 -4.10 23.08 -11.14
CA ARG A 331 -3.01 22.80 -10.20
C ARG A 331 -3.14 21.40 -9.61
N ALA A 332 -4.35 21.04 -9.18
CA ALA A 332 -4.63 19.71 -8.64
C ALA A 332 -4.39 18.59 -9.65
N ALA A 333 -4.75 18.80 -10.92
CA ALA A 333 -4.49 17.86 -12.01
C ALA A 333 -2.98 17.63 -12.21
N PHE A 334 -2.19 18.70 -12.23
CA PHE A 334 -0.74 18.61 -12.33
C PHE A 334 -0.14 17.84 -11.15
N ASN A 335 -0.57 18.17 -9.93
CA ASN A 335 -0.23 17.46 -8.71
C ASN A 335 -0.63 15.97 -8.75
N ASN A 336 -1.73 15.65 -9.42
CA ASN A 336 -2.18 14.28 -9.59
C ASN A 336 -1.39 13.49 -10.67
N GLY A 337 -0.43 14.13 -11.34
CA GLY A 337 0.47 13.51 -12.32
C GLY A 337 0.14 13.81 -13.78
N LEU A 338 -0.83 14.68 -14.07
CA LEU A 338 -1.04 15.16 -15.44
C LEU A 338 0.09 16.10 -15.86
N THR A 339 0.61 15.91 -17.08
CA THR A 339 1.62 16.82 -17.63
C THR A 339 0.98 18.13 -18.11
N LYS A 340 1.79 19.19 -18.20
CA LYS A 340 1.36 20.46 -18.81
C LYS A 340 0.81 20.25 -20.22
N ASP A 341 1.47 19.39 -21.01
CA ASP A 341 1.02 19.04 -22.36
C ASP A 341 -0.31 18.29 -22.36
N TYR A 342 -0.54 17.34 -21.45
CA TYR A 342 -1.82 16.64 -21.40
C TYR A 342 -2.96 17.58 -21.00
N ILE A 343 -2.73 18.48 -20.04
CA ILE A 343 -3.71 19.50 -19.65
C ILE A 343 -4.03 20.42 -20.84
N LYS A 344 -3.01 20.83 -21.61
CA LYS A 344 -3.19 21.57 -22.86
C LYS A 344 -4.09 20.80 -23.84
N GLU A 345 -3.86 19.50 -24.06
CA GLU A 345 -4.72 18.70 -24.95
C GLU A 345 -6.19 18.64 -24.49
N ILE A 346 -6.47 18.60 -23.17
CA ILE A 346 -7.84 18.70 -22.65
C ILE A 346 -8.48 20.03 -23.05
N ILE A 347 -7.73 21.13 -22.92
CA ILE A 347 -8.22 22.47 -23.26
C ILE A 347 -8.42 22.60 -24.78
N MET A 348 -7.51 22.05 -25.58
CA MET A 348 -7.65 21.97 -27.04
C MET A 348 -8.91 21.21 -27.44
N GLN A 349 -9.17 20.06 -26.82
CA GLN A 349 -10.40 19.30 -27.06
C GLN A 349 -11.65 20.10 -26.66
N ALA A 350 -11.62 20.75 -25.50
CA ALA A 350 -12.74 21.57 -25.02
C ALA A 350 -13.03 22.77 -25.95
N SER A 351 -12.05 23.30 -26.67
CA SER A 351 -12.24 24.40 -27.62
C SER A 351 -13.27 24.11 -28.72
N ILE A 352 -13.40 22.85 -29.13
CA ILE A 352 -14.30 22.43 -30.19
C ILE A 352 -15.75 22.35 -29.71
N TYR A 353 -15.95 21.88 -28.47
CA TYR A 353 -17.29 21.60 -27.94
C TYR A 353 -17.83 22.69 -27.01
N CYS A 354 -16.95 23.39 -26.32
CA CYS A 354 -17.28 24.49 -25.40
C CYS A 354 -17.04 25.87 -26.03
N GLY A 355 -16.35 25.92 -27.18
CA GLY A 355 -16.05 27.14 -27.92
C GLY A 355 -14.70 27.78 -27.56
N LEU A 356 -14.12 28.49 -28.53
CA LEU A 356 -12.83 29.18 -28.40
C LEU A 356 -12.76 30.15 -27.20
N PRO A 357 -13.80 30.92 -26.85
CA PRO A 357 -13.71 31.83 -25.70
C PRO A 357 -13.47 31.11 -24.36
N ALA A 358 -14.16 29.99 -24.12
CA ALA A 358 -13.98 29.20 -22.89
C ALA A 358 -12.57 28.58 -22.84
N ALA A 359 -12.08 28.08 -23.97
CA ALA A 359 -10.73 27.52 -24.07
C ALA A 359 -9.63 28.59 -23.92
N ASN A 360 -9.79 29.79 -24.50
CA ASN A 360 -8.83 30.88 -24.33
C ASN A 360 -8.67 31.28 -22.87
N GLU A 361 -9.77 31.42 -22.13
CA GLU A 361 -9.73 31.68 -20.69
C GLU A 361 -9.02 30.54 -19.94
N ALA A 362 -9.34 29.28 -20.29
CA ALA A 362 -8.71 28.12 -19.67
C ALA A 362 -7.20 28.06 -19.92
N ILE A 363 -6.72 28.41 -21.12
CA ILE A 363 -5.29 28.52 -21.43
C ILE A 363 -4.63 29.57 -20.54
N HIS A 364 -5.20 30.78 -20.44
CA HIS A 364 -4.62 31.84 -19.60
C HIS A 364 -4.56 31.45 -18.13
N LEU A 365 -5.61 30.80 -17.60
CA LEU A 365 -5.61 30.27 -16.24
C LEU A 365 -4.55 29.17 -16.05
N ALA A 366 -4.34 28.31 -17.05
CA ALA A 366 -3.30 27.28 -17.00
C ALA A 366 -1.90 27.89 -17.00
N GLU A 367 -1.64 28.88 -17.86
CA GLU A 367 -0.39 29.65 -17.88
C GLU A 367 -0.10 30.27 -16.51
N GLU A 368 -1.09 30.94 -15.92
CA GLU A 368 -0.96 31.56 -14.60
C GLU A 368 -0.62 30.52 -13.51
N VAL A 369 -1.28 29.35 -13.53
CA VAL A 369 -0.97 28.27 -12.60
C VAL A 369 0.47 27.78 -12.79
N PHE A 370 0.89 27.53 -14.02
CA PHE A 370 2.21 26.96 -14.31
C PHE A 370 3.38 27.93 -14.12
N LEU A 371 3.13 29.23 -14.12
CA LEU A 371 4.12 30.25 -13.73
C LEU A 371 4.33 30.31 -12.21
N SER A 372 3.36 29.81 -11.43
CA SER A 372 3.37 29.85 -9.96
C SER A 372 3.78 28.54 -9.28
N LEU A 373 4.03 27.49 -10.07
CA LEU A 373 4.51 26.18 -9.65
C LEU A 373 6.02 26.10 -9.89
#